data_AF-A0A352S7W0-F1
#
_entry.id   AF-A0A352S7W0-F1
#
_cell.length_a   1.000
_cell.length_b   1.000
_cell.length_c   1.000
_cell.angle_alpha   90.00
_cell.angle_beta   90.00
_cell.angle_gamma   90.00
#
_symmetry.space_group_name_H-M   'P 1'
#
loop_
_entity.id
_entity.type
_entity.pdbx_description
1 polymer ?
#
loop_
_entity_poly.entity_id
_entity_poly.type
_entity_poly.pdbx_seq_one_letter_code
_entity_poly.pdbx_strand_id
1 'polypeptide(L)'
;LPLALAGFSFGAFVQARAAEVLTAAGESMAHLMLAGMPAGALSDTLSYDTPTVPAHTLVVHGERDERVPLVNVFDWARPQELPVVVVPGAGHFFTGKLPGLRRVVESYLRRPAE
;
A
#
# COMPACT_ATOMS: atom_id res chain seq x y z
N LEU A 1 15.86 14.97 8.33
CA LEU A 1 15.90 13.52 8.01
C LEU A 1 14.79 13.26 7.00
N PRO A 2 14.98 12.37 5.99
CA PRO A 2 13.91 12.03 5.06
C PRO A 2 12.75 11.34 5.79
N LEU A 3 11.51 11.73 5.48
CA LEU A 3 10.30 11.13 6.06
C LEU A 3 9.92 9.87 5.28
N ALA A 4 9.64 8.79 6.02
CA ALA A 4 9.09 7.56 5.48
C ALA A 4 7.81 7.17 6.22
N LEU A 5 6.75 6.88 5.47
CA LEU A 5 5.48 6.38 5.99
C LEU A 5 5.31 4.91 5.61
N ALA A 6 4.80 4.13 6.56
CA ALA A 6 4.56 2.70 6.36
C ALA A 6 3.28 2.27 7.07
N GLY A 7 2.43 1.51 6.38
CA GLY A 7 1.17 1.05 6.92
C GLY A 7 0.80 -0.34 6.43
N PHE A 8 0.10 -1.08 7.30
CA PHE A 8 -0.47 -2.39 7.00
C PHE A 8 -1.99 -2.34 7.18
N SER A 9 -2.75 -2.89 6.22
CA SER A 9 -4.21 -2.99 6.28
C SER A 9 -4.87 -1.62 6.54
N PHE A 10 -5.72 -1.49 7.56
CA PHE A 10 -6.27 -0.18 7.96
C PHE A 10 -5.18 0.88 8.20
N GLY A 11 -4.02 0.48 8.73
CA GLY A 11 -2.87 1.38 8.87
C GLY A 11 -2.36 1.90 7.52
N ALA A 12 -2.42 1.09 6.46
CA ALA A 12 -2.07 1.52 5.10
C ALA A 12 -3.04 2.61 4.61
N PHE A 13 -4.34 2.45 4.88
CA PHE A 13 -5.33 3.50 4.59
C PHE A 13 -5.04 4.80 5.34
N VAL A 14 -4.76 4.72 6.64
CA VAL A 14 -4.40 5.89 7.45
C VAL A 14 -3.16 6.59 6.90
N GLN A 15 -2.12 5.83 6.49
CA GLN A 15 -0.92 6.41 5.90
C GLN A 15 -1.17 7.04 4.53
N ALA A 16 -2.06 6.48 3.70
CA ALA A 16 -2.45 7.08 2.43
C ALA A 16 -3.18 8.42 2.65
N ARG A 17 -4.08 8.51 3.65
CA ARG A 17 -4.72 9.77 4.05
C ARG A 17 -3.70 10.76 4.63
N ALA A 18 -2.73 10.30 5.42
CA ALA A 18 -1.66 11.15 5.93
C ALA A 18 -0.79 11.71 4.80
N ALA A 19 -0.45 10.89 3.80
CA ALA A 19 0.29 11.31 2.63
C ALA A 19 -0.45 12.36 1.79
N GLU A 20 -1.78 12.24 1.65
CA GLU A 20 -2.62 13.26 1.01
C GLU A 20 -2.51 14.61 1.74
N VAL A 21 -2.62 14.62 3.08
CA VAL A 21 -2.50 15.83 3.91
C VAL A 21 -1.10 16.45 3.80
N LEU A 22 -0.05 15.64 3.89
CA LEU A 22 1.34 16.13 3.78
C LEU A 22 1.63 16.72 2.40
N THR A 23 1.18 16.04 1.34
CA THR A 23 1.36 16.52 -0.04
C THR A 23 0.63 17.86 -0.24
N ALA A 24 -0.59 17.98 0.27
CA ALA A 24 -1.35 19.24 0.21
C ALA A 24 -0.69 20.38 1.02
N ALA A 25 0.05 20.04 2.08
CA ALA A 25 0.83 21.00 2.87
C ALA A 25 2.20 21.36 2.25
N GLY A 26 2.57 20.75 1.12
CA GLY A 26 3.88 20.96 0.48
C GLY A 26 5.03 20.25 1.19
N GLU A 27 4.74 19.29 2.07
CA GLU A 27 5.74 18.51 2.78
C GLU A 27 6.29 17.39 1.90
N SER A 28 7.60 17.18 1.96
CA SER A 28 8.28 16.10 1.23
C SER A 28 8.25 14.79 2.01
N MET A 29 7.94 13.70 1.32
CA MET A 29 7.98 12.34 1.85
C MET A 29 8.79 11.49 0.88
N ALA A 30 9.89 10.95 1.37
CA ALA A 30 10.81 10.16 0.55
C ALA A 30 10.22 8.77 0.19
N HIS A 31 9.39 8.23 1.09
CA HIS A 31 8.95 6.85 1.03
C HIS A 31 7.52 6.69 1.55
N LEU A 32 6.68 5.97 0.79
CA LEU A 32 5.36 5.49 1.23
C LEU A 32 5.26 4.00 0.94
N MET A 33 5.00 3.19 1.97
CA MET A 33 4.91 1.74 1.86
C MET A 33 3.59 1.23 2.43
N LEU A 34 2.78 0.61 1.58
CA LEU A 34 1.42 0.17 1.88
C LEU A 34 1.31 -1.33 1.66
N ALA A 35 1.09 -2.09 2.73
CA ALA A 35 0.89 -3.53 2.67
C ALA A 35 -0.57 -3.90 2.98
N GLY A 36 -1.18 -4.77 2.17
CA GLY A 36 -2.57 -5.20 2.40
C GLY A 36 -3.58 -4.05 2.27
N MET A 37 -3.36 -3.13 1.34
CA MET A 37 -4.12 -1.88 1.20
C MET A 37 -5.61 -2.15 0.99
N PRO A 38 -6.52 -1.71 1.90
CA PRO A 38 -7.95 -1.84 1.66
C PRO A 38 -8.41 -0.85 0.59
N ALA A 39 -9.28 -1.30 -0.32
CA ALA A 39 -9.88 -0.45 -1.35
C ALA A 39 -11.26 -0.98 -1.72
N GLY A 40 -12.17 -0.06 -2.06
CA GLY A 40 -13.51 -0.39 -2.53
C GLY A 40 -14.36 -1.13 -1.48
N ALA A 41 -15.42 -1.78 -1.95
CA ALA A 41 -16.32 -2.55 -1.10
C ALA A 41 -15.67 -3.86 -0.64
N LEU A 42 -15.64 -4.09 0.67
CA LEU A 42 -15.16 -5.32 1.31
C LEU A 42 -16.31 -6.17 1.85
N SER A 43 -17.46 -5.55 2.13
CA SER A 43 -18.73 -6.19 2.46
C SER A 43 -19.89 -5.26 2.12
N ASP A 44 -21.14 -5.70 2.36
CA ASP A 44 -22.34 -4.86 2.21
C ASP A 44 -22.34 -3.61 3.11
N THR A 45 -21.55 -3.62 4.19
CA THR A 45 -21.52 -2.55 5.20
C THR A 45 -20.15 -1.89 5.36
N LEU A 46 -19.12 -2.39 4.68
CA LEU A 46 -17.75 -1.88 4.77
C LEU A 46 -17.18 -1.61 3.39
N SER A 47 -16.85 -0.34 3.16
CA SER A 47 -16.17 0.12 1.95
C SER A 47 -15.11 1.15 2.32
N TYR A 48 -14.03 1.19 1.55
CA TYR A 48 -12.96 2.17 1.69
C TYR A 48 -12.91 3.10 0.47
N ASP A 49 -13.09 4.39 0.73
CA ASP A 49 -12.79 5.47 -0.22
C ASP A 49 -11.29 5.80 -0.15
N THR A 50 -10.51 4.95 -0.81
CA THR A 50 -9.05 4.98 -0.72
C THR A 50 -8.49 6.12 -1.58
N PRO A 51 -7.74 7.08 -0.99
CA PRO A 51 -7.19 8.19 -1.75
C PRO A 51 -6.15 7.72 -2.77
N THR A 52 -5.87 8.56 -3.75
CA THR A 52 -4.68 8.38 -4.60
C THR A 52 -3.41 8.61 -3.78
N VAL A 53 -2.30 8.07 -4.24
CA VAL A 53 -1.01 8.18 -3.56
C VAL A 53 0.10 8.58 -4.55
N PRO A 54 1.23 9.14 -4.08
CA PRO A 54 2.33 9.52 -4.96
C PRO A 54 2.84 8.34 -5.80
N ALA A 55 3.32 8.62 -7.02
CA ALA A 55 3.80 7.60 -7.96
C ALA A 55 4.95 6.73 -7.42
N HIS A 56 5.74 7.25 -6.47
CA HIS A 56 6.83 6.52 -5.83
C HIS A 56 6.35 5.55 -4.73
N THR A 57 5.04 5.40 -4.50
CA THR A 57 4.49 4.52 -3.45
C THR A 57 4.76 3.05 -3.74
N LEU A 58 5.18 2.30 -2.71
CA LEU A 58 5.19 0.85 -2.74
C LEU A 58 3.84 0.31 -2.29
N VAL A 59 3.18 -0.46 -3.15
CA VAL A 59 2.01 -1.26 -2.77
C VAL A 59 2.39 -2.74 -2.82
N VAL A 60 2.23 -3.46 -1.70
CA VAL A 60 2.43 -4.91 -1.61
C VAL A 60 1.14 -5.59 -1.17
N HIS A 61 0.68 -6.59 -1.90
CA HIS A 61 -0.56 -7.31 -1.60
C HIS A 61 -0.38 -8.82 -1.57
N GLY A 62 -1.18 -9.50 -0.75
CA GLY A 62 -1.24 -10.96 -0.78
C GLY A 62 -2.08 -11.45 -1.95
N GLU A 63 -1.61 -12.46 -2.69
CA GLU A 63 -2.38 -13.08 -3.78
C GLU A 63 -3.74 -13.63 -3.30
N ARG A 64 -3.75 -14.19 -2.08
CA ARG A 64 -4.89 -14.89 -1.47
C ARG A 64 -5.45 -14.11 -0.28
N ASP A 65 -5.32 -12.79 -0.31
CA ASP A 65 -5.87 -11.93 0.75
C ASP A 65 -7.38 -12.13 0.87
N GLU A 66 -7.79 -12.70 2.00
CA GLU A 66 -9.16 -13.05 2.33
C GLU A 66 -9.96 -11.88 2.90
N ARG A 67 -9.32 -10.74 3.17
CA ARG A 67 -9.94 -9.52 3.72
C ARG A 67 -10.16 -8.48 2.65
N VAL A 68 -9.20 -8.33 1.74
CA VAL A 68 -9.24 -7.36 0.64
C VAL A 68 -9.01 -8.09 -0.68
N PRO A 69 -10.06 -8.28 -1.49
CA PRO A 69 -9.92 -8.91 -2.81
C PRO A 69 -8.88 -8.18 -3.65
N LEU A 70 -7.97 -8.94 -4.26
CA LEU A 70 -6.88 -8.38 -5.08
C LEU A 70 -7.40 -7.50 -6.23
N VAL A 71 -8.58 -7.84 -6.78
CA VAL A 71 -9.24 -7.02 -7.83
C VAL A 71 -9.52 -5.60 -7.35
N ASN A 72 -9.95 -5.40 -6.10
CA ASN A 72 -10.22 -4.06 -5.57
C ASN A 72 -8.94 -3.22 -5.54
N VAL A 73 -7.81 -3.82 -5.18
CA VAL A 73 -6.51 -3.14 -5.17
C VAL A 73 -6.08 -2.78 -6.59
N PHE A 74 -6.29 -3.67 -7.57
CA PHE A 74 -6.01 -3.36 -8.96
C PHE A 74 -6.91 -2.26 -9.52
N ASP A 75 -8.20 -2.25 -9.18
CA ASP A 75 -9.13 -1.24 -9.64
C ASP A 75 -8.82 0.13 -9.05
N TRP A 76 -8.36 0.20 -7.79
CA TRP A 76 -7.85 1.42 -7.17
C TRP A 76 -6.50 1.88 -7.75
N ALA A 77 -5.60 0.95 -8.07
CA ALA A 77 -4.27 1.27 -8.57
C ALA A 77 -4.29 1.73 -10.05
N ARG A 78 -5.21 1.20 -10.85
CA ARG A 78 -5.25 1.38 -12.32
C ARG A 78 -5.37 2.84 -12.77
N PRO A 79 -6.24 3.70 -12.23
CA PRO A 79 -6.40 5.08 -12.70
C PRO A 79 -5.18 5.98 -12.47
N GLN A 80 -4.29 5.57 -11.55
CA GLN A 80 -3.07 6.29 -11.14
C GLN A 80 -1.79 5.57 -11.59
N GLU A 81 -1.93 4.56 -12.46
CA GLU A 81 -0.81 3.79 -13.04
C GLU A 81 0.15 3.18 -12.00
N LEU A 82 -0.37 2.85 -10.81
CA LEU A 82 0.46 2.33 -9.71
C LEU A 82 0.79 0.85 -9.90
N PRO A 83 2.08 0.46 -9.89
CA PRO A 83 2.46 -0.94 -9.82
C PRO A 83 2.08 -1.56 -8.48
N VAL A 84 1.53 -2.78 -8.52
CA VAL A 84 1.20 -3.56 -7.32
C VAL A 84 2.10 -4.81 -7.27
N VAL A 85 2.87 -4.94 -6.20
CA VAL A 85 3.68 -6.15 -5.96
C VAL A 85 2.82 -7.20 -5.28
N VAL A 86 2.51 -8.29 -5.98
CA VAL A 86 1.74 -9.41 -5.42
C VAL A 86 2.67 -10.48 -4.89
N VAL A 87 2.43 -10.95 -3.66
CA VAL A 87 3.18 -12.06 -3.04
C VAL A 87 2.41 -13.38 -3.22
N PRO A 88 2.90 -14.33 -4.04
CA PRO A 88 2.19 -15.57 -4.32
C PRO A 88 1.95 -16.43 -3.06
N GLY A 89 0.71 -16.91 -2.93
CA GLY A 89 0.25 -17.71 -1.80
C GLY A 89 0.20 -16.97 -0.45
N ALA A 90 0.42 -15.65 -0.40
CA ALA A 90 0.24 -14.88 0.83
C ALA A 90 -1.24 -14.52 1.01
N GLY A 91 -1.77 -14.73 2.22
CA GLY A 91 -3.03 -14.13 2.67
C GLY A 91 -2.81 -12.75 3.29
N HIS A 92 -3.84 -12.20 3.94
CA HIS A 92 -3.83 -10.81 4.42
C HIS A 92 -2.64 -10.49 5.33
N PHE A 93 -2.30 -11.40 6.25
CA PHE A 93 -1.23 -11.19 7.23
C PHE A 93 0.16 -11.62 6.77
N PHE A 94 0.31 -12.09 5.52
CA PHE A 94 1.58 -12.62 5.00
C PHE A 94 2.20 -13.72 5.89
N THR A 95 1.39 -14.51 6.59
CA THR A 95 1.87 -15.62 7.44
C THR A 95 2.73 -16.59 6.65
N GLY A 96 3.95 -16.88 7.14
CA GLY A 96 4.94 -17.70 6.43
C GLY A 96 5.56 -17.04 5.19
N LYS A 97 5.19 -15.79 4.87
CA LYS A 97 5.64 -15.02 3.71
C LYS A 97 6.33 -13.70 4.07
N LEU A 98 6.46 -13.37 5.36
CA LEU A 98 7.19 -12.20 5.85
C LEU A 98 8.62 -12.04 5.29
N PRO A 99 9.42 -13.12 5.09
CA PRO A 99 10.73 -12.98 4.43
C PRO A 99 10.64 -12.48 2.99
N GLY A 100 9.54 -12.80 2.28
CA GLY A 100 9.26 -12.27 0.95
C GLY A 100 8.90 -10.78 1.00
N LEU A 101 7.96 -10.40 1.87
CA LEU A 101 7.58 -9.01 2.10
C LEU A 101 8.80 -8.14 2.47
N ARG A 102 9.64 -8.63 3.39
CA ARG A 102 10.88 -7.96 3.79
C ARG A 102 11.80 -7.67 2.61
N ARG A 103 12.03 -8.65 1.72
CA ARG A 103 12.89 -8.45 0.53
C ARG A 103 12.36 -7.35 -0.39
N VAL A 104 11.04 -7.28 -0.58
CA VAL A 104 10.39 -6.24 -1.38
C VAL A 104 10.61 -4.86 -0.75
N VAL A 105 10.36 -4.73 0.56
CA VAL A 105 10.56 -3.49 1.32
C VAL A 105 12.02 -3.05 1.32
N GLU A 106 12.97 -3.94 1.57
CA GLU A 106 14.40 -3.62 1.52
C GLU A 106 14.84 -3.19 0.12
N SER A 107 14.26 -3.78 -0.93
CA SER A 107 14.55 -3.35 -2.31
C SER A 107 13.98 -1.98 -2.63
N TYR A 108 12.81 -1.66 -2.07
CA TYR A 108 12.22 -0.34 -2.18
C TYR A 108 13.09 0.73 -1.52
N LEU A 109 13.49 0.50 -0.26
CA LEU A 109 14.26 1.44 0.56
C LEU A 109 15.69 1.70 0.07
N ARG A 110 16.21 0.89 -0.87
CA ARG A 110 17.50 1.14 -1.52
C ARG A 110 17.43 2.22 -2.60
N ARG A 111 16.23 2.66 -2.99
CA ARG A 111 16.07 3.80 -3.90
C ARG A 111 16.52 5.10 -3.22
N PRO A 112 17.07 6.07 -3.96
CA PRO A 112 17.28 7.42 -3.43
C PRO A 112 15.96 7.99 -2.90
N ALA A 113 16.02 8.81 -1.85
CA ALA A 113 14.90 9.65 -1.46
C ALA A 113 14.62 10.65 -2.59
N GLU A 114 13.40 10.64 -3.12
CA GLU A 114 12.90 11.65 -4.05
C GLU A 114 12.30 12.85 -3.29
#